data_AF-A0A831Z1S8-F1
#
_entry.id   AF-A0A831Z1S8-F1
#
_cell.length_a   1.000
_cell.length_b   1.000
_cell.length_c   1.000
_cell.angle_alpha   90.00
_cell.angle_beta   90.00
_cell.angle_gamma   90.00
#
_symmetry.space_group_name_H-M   'P 1'
#
loop_
_entity.id
_entity.type
_entity.pdbx_description
1 polymer ?
#
loop_
_entity_poly.entity_id
_entity_poly.type
_entity_poly.pdbx_seq_one_letter_code
_entity_poly.pdbx_strand_id
1 'polypeptide(L)'
;MPNAKYYIPLPPNEPIRSYAPGTEDRKKLKAALAELRESEIEIPLIIGGKEIRTGKMGKCVLPHNHQKVIGHYHMAGEKEVQMAIDAAREAYKTWSKMPWQDRLSIFMKAAELLAGPRRYTMNAACMLAQSKNVFQAEIDSACELIDFFRFNSYYAQKIYEEQPPYSPTGTWNRMEHRPLEGFIFAVTPFNFASIAGNLPSAPALMGNVVLWKPASSAVYTAYHIMKLFQEAGLPDGVINFVPGSGASVGDPVLSSPELAGIHFTGSTATFQGMWRKVGENIRKYKWYPRIVGETGGKGFVFAHSSADLEALGVALIRGAFEYQGQKCSAASRAYIPKSLWPKLKEYLIEEL
;
A
#
# COMPACT_ATOMS: atom_id res chain seq x y z
N MET A 1 -11.80 -14.61 26.81
CA MET A 1 -10.71 -13.64 26.60
C MET A 1 -9.65 -13.90 27.65
N PRO A 2 -8.35 -13.85 27.30
CA PRO A 2 -7.26 -13.97 28.26
C PRO A 2 -7.30 -12.85 29.31
N ASN A 3 -6.99 -13.18 30.57
CA ASN A 3 -6.84 -12.21 31.67
C ASN A 3 -5.46 -11.55 31.64
N ALA A 4 -5.07 -10.99 30.48
CA ALA A 4 -3.76 -10.38 30.28
C ALA A 4 -3.87 -9.09 29.45
N LYS A 5 -2.94 -8.16 29.69
CA LYS A 5 -2.71 -7.02 28.79
C LYS A 5 -1.50 -7.37 27.92
N TYR A 6 -1.74 -7.51 26.62
CA TYR A 6 -0.67 -7.71 25.65
C TYR A 6 -0.08 -6.36 25.26
N TYR A 7 1.23 -6.33 25.08
CA TYR A 7 1.97 -5.14 24.71
C TYR A 7 2.88 -5.45 23.53
N ILE A 8 2.72 -4.67 22.46
CA ILE A 8 3.60 -4.60 21.32
C ILE A 8 4.66 -3.52 21.64
N PRO A 9 5.95 -3.89 21.73
CA PRO A 9 7.02 -2.92 21.93
C PRO A 9 7.11 -1.95 20.75
N LEU A 10 7.69 -0.77 21.00
CA LEU A 10 8.02 0.15 19.91
C LEU A 10 8.94 -0.59 18.92
N PRO A 11 8.51 -0.79 17.66
CA PRO A 11 9.32 -1.53 16.71
C PRO A 11 10.50 -0.67 16.23
N PRO A 12 11.68 -1.27 15.96
CA PRO A 12 12.69 -0.62 15.15
C PRO A 12 12.26 -0.59 13.68
N ASN A 13 12.79 0.36 12.91
CA ASN A 13 12.69 0.31 11.45
C ASN A 13 13.41 -0.93 10.91
N GLU A 14 12.83 -1.54 9.88
CA GLU A 14 13.42 -2.67 9.19
C GLU A 14 14.74 -2.28 8.50
N PRO A 15 15.85 -2.99 8.74
CA PRO A 15 17.13 -2.68 8.12
C PRO A 15 17.08 -2.85 6.59
N ILE A 16 17.69 -1.90 5.89
CA ILE A 16 17.85 -1.94 4.43
C ILE A 16 19.00 -2.89 4.08
N ARG A 17 18.73 -3.90 3.26
CA ARG A 17 19.76 -4.82 2.77
C ARG A 17 20.51 -4.22 1.59
N SER A 18 21.83 -4.38 1.58
CA SER A 18 22.70 -3.71 0.61
C SER A 18 22.66 -4.32 -0.79
N TYR A 19 22.44 -5.64 -0.88
CA TYR A 19 22.58 -6.42 -2.12
C TYR A 19 23.94 -6.23 -2.82
N ALA A 20 25.00 -5.98 -2.04
CA ALA A 20 26.36 -5.81 -2.56
C ALA A 20 26.84 -7.07 -3.33
N PRO A 21 27.81 -6.93 -4.27
CA PRO A 21 28.43 -8.08 -4.94
C PRO A 21 28.84 -9.18 -3.95
N GLY A 22 28.55 -10.45 -4.29
CA GLY A 22 28.92 -11.62 -3.47
C GLY A 22 27.97 -11.96 -2.32
N THR A 23 27.08 -11.05 -1.90
CA THR A 23 26.16 -11.29 -0.79
C THR A 23 25.09 -12.37 -1.09
N GLU A 24 24.67 -13.09 -0.05
CA GLU A 24 23.57 -14.07 -0.16
C GLU A 24 22.24 -13.40 -0.55
N ASP A 25 21.97 -12.19 -0.05
CA ASP A 25 20.79 -11.42 -0.43
C ASP A 25 20.73 -11.20 -1.94
N ARG A 26 21.86 -10.83 -2.56
CA ARG A 26 21.94 -10.64 -4.01
C ARG A 26 21.73 -11.93 -4.78
N LYS A 27 22.24 -13.07 -4.30
CA LYS A 27 22.01 -14.39 -4.92
C LYS A 27 20.53 -14.77 -4.87
N LYS A 28 19.89 -14.66 -3.70
CA LYS A 28 18.47 -14.99 -3.50
C LYS A 28 17.55 -14.09 -4.31
N LEU A 29 17.83 -12.78 -4.38
CA LEU A 29 17.06 -11.87 -5.23
C LEU A 29 17.21 -12.19 -6.72
N LYS A 30 18.43 -12.51 -7.18
CA LYS A 30 18.64 -12.91 -8.59
C LYS A 30 17.87 -14.18 -8.93
N ALA A 31 17.84 -15.16 -8.03
CA ALA A 31 17.06 -16.38 -8.21
C ALA A 31 15.56 -16.06 -8.33
N ALA A 32 15.01 -15.26 -7.41
CA ALA A 32 13.62 -14.83 -7.46
C ALA A 32 13.28 -14.03 -8.75
N LEU A 33 14.17 -13.15 -9.20
CA LEU A 33 14.01 -12.41 -10.46
C LEU A 33 13.97 -13.34 -11.66
N ALA A 34 14.85 -14.35 -11.72
CA ALA A 34 14.89 -15.32 -12.82
C ALA A 34 13.61 -16.16 -12.84
N GLU A 35 13.17 -16.65 -11.68
CA GLU A 35 11.95 -17.44 -11.53
C GLU A 35 10.70 -16.66 -11.96
N LEU A 36 10.49 -15.46 -11.41
CA LEU A 36 9.29 -14.66 -11.67
C LEU A 36 9.27 -14.07 -13.09
N ARG A 37 10.44 -13.79 -13.69
CA ARG A 37 10.52 -13.30 -15.06
C ARG A 37 10.08 -14.36 -16.07
N GLU A 38 10.35 -15.64 -15.80
CA GLU A 38 10.00 -16.74 -16.72
C GLU A 38 8.65 -17.39 -16.38
N SER A 39 8.11 -17.14 -15.19
CA SER A 39 6.82 -17.66 -14.75
C SER A 39 5.68 -16.71 -15.09
N GLU A 40 5.01 -16.94 -16.22
CA GLU A 40 3.77 -16.23 -16.54
C GLU A 40 2.61 -16.78 -15.68
N ILE A 41 2.03 -15.93 -14.83
CA ILE A 41 0.93 -16.34 -13.93
C ILE A 41 -0.42 -15.75 -14.36
N GLU A 42 -1.49 -16.49 -14.12
CA GLU A 42 -2.86 -15.98 -14.23
C GLU A 42 -3.32 -15.52 -12.84
N ILE A 43 -3.67 -14.23 -12.73
CA ILE A 43 -4.03 -13.54 -11.50
C ILE A 43 -5.57 -13.42 -11.43
N PRO A 44 -6.25 -14.18 -10.56
CA PRO A 44 -7.67 -14.06 -10.34
C PRO A 44 -8.01 -12.84 -9.46
N LEU A 45 -9.29 -12.51 -9.39
CA LEU A 45 -9.81 -11.74 -8.26
C LEU A 45 -9.79 -12.64 -7.02
N ILE A 46 -9.60 -12.07 -5.83
CA ILE A 46 -9.73 -12.81 -4.56
C ILE A 46 -10.91 -12.21 -3.81
N ILE A 47 -12.06 -12.87 -3.84
CA ILE A 47 -13.31 -12.40 -3.23
C ILE A 47 -13.78 -13.44 -2.23
N GLY A 48 -13.91 -13.04 -0.95
CA GLY A 48 -14.27 -13.98 0.11
C GLY A 48 -13.34 -15.19 0.20
N GLY A 49 -12.03 -14.97 -0.03
CA GLY A 49 -11.01 -16.02 -0.04
C GLY A 49 -10.92 -16.85 -1.33
N LYS A 50 -11.90 -16.73 -2.23
CA LYS A 50 -12.00 -17.55 -3.44
C LYS A 50 -11.41 -16.86 -4.65
N GLU A 51 -10.76 -17.65 -5.51
CA GLU A 51 -10.28 -17.20 -6.80
C GLU A 51 -11.44 -17.10 -7.81
N ILE A 52 -11.69 -15.90 -8.34
CA ILE A 52 -12.70 -15.66 -9.36
C ILE A 52 -12.04 -15.27 -10.67
N ARG A 53 -12.36 -16.00 -11.74
CA ARG A 53 -11.83 -15.80 -13.10
C ARG A 53 -12.94 -15.28 -14.00
N THR A 54 -12.80 -14.04 -14.46
CA THR A 54 -13.83 -13.33 -15.24
C THR A 54 -13.69 -13.53 -16.76
N GLY A 55 -12.59 -14.12 -17.24
CA GLY A 55 -12.20 -14.16 -18.65
C GLY A 55 -11.81 -12.80 -19.26
N LYS A 56 -12.27 -11.67 -18.69
CA LYS A 56 -11.87 -10.33 -19.10
C LYS A 56 -10.51 -9.98 -18.50
N MET A 57 -9.44 -10.12 -19.28
CA MET A 57 -8.07 -10.02 -18.78
C MET A 57 -7.33 -8.75 -19.20
N GLY A 58 -6.47 -8.25 -18.32
CA GLY A 58 -5.37 -7.33 -18.63
C GLY A 58 -4.02 -8.05 -18.58
N LYS A 59 -2.96 -7.40 -19.04
CA LYS A 59 -1.60 -7.94 -19.02
C LYS A 59 -0.74 -7.27 -17.95
N CYS A 60 0.09 -8.06 -17.29
CA CYS A 60 1.21 -7.60 -16.48
C CYS A 60 2.47 -7.68 -17.36
N VAL A 61 3.05 -6.53 -17.71
CA VAL A 61 4.25 -6.43 -18.55
C VAL A 61 5.39 -5.77 -17.78
N LEU A 62 6.62 -6.01 -18.20
CA LEU A 62 7.79 -5.29 -17.66
C LEU A 62 7.87 -3.89 -18.27
N PRO A 63 7.83 -2.78 -17.50
CA PRO A 63 7.93 -1.45 -18.11
C PRO A 63 9.24 -1.22 -18.87
N HIS A 64 10.35 -1.83 -18.41
CA HIS A 64 11.66 -1.79 -19.08
C HIS A 64 11.81 -2.80 -20.24
N ASN A 65 10.81 -3.65 -20.48
CA ASN A 65 10.74 -4.55 -21.64
C ASN A 65 9.27 -4.94 -21.89
N HIS A 66 8.49 -4.01 -22.42
CA HIS A 66 7.02 -4.11 -22.48
C HIS A 66 6.50 -5.25 -23.37
N GLN A 67 7.35 -5.87 -24.19
CA GLN A 67 7.00 -7.07 -24.95
C GLN A 67 7.02 -8.34 -24.08
N LYS A 68 7.75 -8.34 -22.97
CA LYS A 68 7.75 -9.46 -22.01
C LYS A 68 6.55 -9.34 -21.10
N VAL A 69 5.64 -10.32 -21.23
CA VAL A 69 4.52 -10.54 -20.32
C VAL A 69 5.00 -11.44 -19.17
N ILE A 70 4.62 -11.10 -17.94
CA ILE A 70 4.88 -11.89 -16.74
C ILE A 70 3.57 -12.38 -16.08
N GLY A 71 2.42 -11.98 -16.61
CA GLY A 71 1.14 -12.53 -16.19
C GLY A 71 -0.05 -11.87 -16.87
N HIS A 72 -1.21 -12.48 -16.65
CA HIS A 72 -2.51 -11.98 -17.07
C HIS A 72 -3.39 -11.86 -15.85
N TYR A 73 -4.16 -10.78 -15.71
CA TYR A 73 -5.03 -10.58 -14.55
C TYR A 73 -6.48 -10.39 -14.96
N HIS A 74 -7.39 -11.02 -14.23
CA HIS A 74 -8.82 -10.83 -14.42
C HIS A 74 -9.25 -9.44 -13.93
N MET A 75 -10.17 -8.81 -14.66
CA MET A 75 -10.75 -7.53 -14.31
C MET A 75 -12.17 -7.71 -13.77
N ALA A 76 -12.42 -7.11 -12.62
CA ALA A 76 -13.73 -7.03 -11.99
C ALA A 76 -14.65 -6.04 -12.73
N GLY A 77 -15.93 -6.41 -12.81
CA GLY A 77 -17.04 -5.53 -13.16
C GLY A 77 -18.04 -5.40 -12.02
N GLU A 78 -19.21 -4.88 -12.33
CA GLU A 78 -20.30 -4.61 -11.38
C GLU A 78 -20.72 -5.86 -10.60
N LYS A 79 -20.83 -7.01 -11.27
CA LYS A 79 -21.17 -8.29 -10.63
C LYS A 79 -20.14 -8.69 -9.57
N GLU A 80 -18.86 -8.62 -9.90
CA GLU A 80 -17.79 -8.99 -8.98
C GLU A 80 -17.64 -7.98 -7.84
N VAL A 81 -17.93 -6.70 -8.09
CA VAL A 81 -18.03 -5.69 -7.03
C VAL A 81 -19.14 -6.05 -6.05
N GLN A 82 -20.32 -6.43 -6.53
CA GLN A 82 -21.42 -6.84 -5.65
C GLN A 82 -21.03 -8.08 -4.82
N MET A 83 -20.39 -9.08 -5.44
CA MET A 83 -19.86 -10.25 -4.73
C MET A 83 -18.85 -9.84 -3.64
N ALA A 84 -17.98 -8.88 -3.92
CA ALA A 84 -17.00 -8.39 -2.95
C ALA A 84 -17.63 -7.61 -1.80
N ILE A 85 -18.67 -6.81 -2.06
CA ILE A 85 -19.45 -6.13 -1.02
C ILE A 85 -20.12 -7.16 -0.10
N ASP A 86 -20.75 -8.20 -0.68
CA ASP A 86 -21.43 -9.23 0.11
C ASP A 86 -20.43 -10.07 0.94
N ALA A 87 -19.27 -10.40 0.37
CA ALA A 87 -18.19 -11.08 1.10
C ALA A 87 -17.62 -10.23 2.24
N ALA A 88 -17.39 -8.93 1.98
CA ALA A 88 -16.95 -7.98 3.00
C ALA A 88 -17.98 -7.86 4.13
N ARG A 89 -19.28 -7.75 3.80
CA ARG A 89 -20.36 -7.67 4.78
C ARG A 89 -20.41 -8.93 5.65
N GLU A 90 -20.20 -10.11 5.07
CA GLU A 90 -20.16 -11.36 5.85
C GLU A 90 -18.96 -11.40 6.79
N ALA A 91 -17.76 -11.10 6.28
CA ALA A 91 -16.52 -11.06 7.07
C ALA A 91 -16.60 -10.03 8.21
N TYR A 92 -17.27 -8.90 8.00
CA TYR A 92 -17.43 -7.85 9.01
C TYR A 92 -18.09 -8.36 10.29
N LYS A 93 -19.04 -9.30 10.20
CA LYS A 93 -19.78 -9.83 11.36
C LYS A 93 -18.88 -10.46 12.42
N THR A 94 -17.77 -11.05 12.01
CA THR A 94 -16.79 -11.72 12.88
C THR A 94 -15.53 -10.86 13.05
N TRP A 95 -15.00 -10.28 11.98
CA TRP A 95 -13.76 -9.51 11.99
C TRP A 95 -13.83 -8.26 12.88
N SER A 96 -14.95 -7.52 12.83
CA SER A 96 -15.15 -6.33 13.66
C SER A 96 -15.13 -6.62 15.16
N LYS A 97 -15.53 -7.85 15.55
CA LYS A 97 -15.65 -8.32 16.94
C LYS A 97 -14.44 -9.12 17.42
N MET A 98 -13.52 -9.48 16.52
CA MET A 98 -12.27 -10.13 16.89
C MET A 98 -11.51 -9.21 17.87
N PRO A 99 -10.91 -9.74 18.95
CA PRO A 99 -10.05 -8.93 19.82
C PRO A 99 -8.99 -8.20 18.99
N TRP A 100 -8.77 -6.92 19.28
CA TRP A 100 -7.88 -6.11 18.45
C TRP A 100 -6.46 -6.69 18.43
N GLN A 101 -5.98 -7.26 19.53
CA GLN A 101 -4.68 -7.93 19.63
C GLN A 101 -4.52 -9.05 18.61
N ASP A 102 -5.56 -9.87 18.44
CA ASP A 102 -5.57 -10.98 17.50
C ASP A 102 -5.52 -10.43 16.06
N ARG A 103 -6.25 -9.34 15.77
CA ARG A 103 -6.14 -8.64 14.48
C ARG A 103 -4.73 -8.12 14.23
N LEU A 104 -4.10 -7.47 15.22
CA LEU A 104 -2.73 -6.94 15.09
C LEU A 104 -1.72 -8.06 14.82
N SER A 105 -1.90 -9.23 15.46
CA SER A 105 -1.00 -10.38 15.31
C SER A 105 -0.87 -10.87 13.87
N ILE A 106 -1.93 -10.75 13.06
CA ILE A 106 -1.94 -11.13 11.64
C ILE A 106 -1.01 -10.20 10.84
N PHE A 107 -1.07 -8.89 11.07
CA PHE A 107 -0.20 -7.94 10.36
C PHE A 107 1.24 -8.01 10.86
N MET A 108 1.46 -8.28 12.14
CA MET A 108 2.79 -8.60 12.66
C MET A 108 3.34 -9.88 12.03
N LYS A 109 2.51 -10.91 11.82
CA LYS A 109 2.90 -12.12 11.09
C LYS A 109 3.24 -11.82 9.62
N ALA A 110 2.47 -10.96 8.96
CA ALA A 110 2.76 -10.50 7.61
C ALA A 110 4.11 -9.77 7.52
N ALA A 111 4.43 -8.92 8.51
CA ALA A 111 5.75 -8.28 8.64
C ALA A 111 6.87 -9.31 8.74
N GLU A 112 6.74 -10.34 9.60
CA GLU A 112 7.77 -11.37 9.76
C GLU A 112 7.94 -12.25 8.51
N LEU A 113 6.84 -12.61 7.85
CA LEU A 113 6.90 -13.32 6.57
C LEU A 113 7.61 -12.48 5.50
N LEU A 114 7.34 -11.18 5.44
CA LEU A 114 7.96 -10.26 4.50
C LEU A 114 9.41 -9.94 4.83
N ALA A 115 9.78 -9.86 6.11
CA ALA A 115 11.16 -9.66 6.55
C ALA A 115 12.04 -10.89 6.26
N GLY A 116 11.45 -12.09 6.32
CA GLY A 116 12.13 -13.35 6.08
C GLY A 116 11.84 -13.96 4.70
N PRO A 117 11.01 -15.03 4.64
CA PRO A 117 10.90 -15.90 3.47
C PRO A 117 10.33 -15.21 2.21
N ARG A 118 9.48 -14.20 2.36
CA ARG A 118 8.79 -13.54 1.24
C ARG A 118 9.55 -12.34 0.68
N ARG A 119 10.63 -11.88 1.33
CA ARG A 119 11.32 -10.62 0.98
C ARG A 119 11.76 -10.56 -0.48
N TYR A 120 12.46 -11.61 -0.93
CA TYR A 120 13.05 -11.62 -2.28
C TYR A 120 12.01 -11.76 -3.37
N THR A 121 10.97 -12.58 -3.16
CA THR A 121 9.84 -12.69 -4.08
C THR A 121 9.11 -11.36 -4.20
N MET A 122 8.88 -10.66 -3.09
CA MET A 122 8.23 -9.34 -3.10
C MET A 122 9.07 -8.29 -3.83
N ASN A 123 10.36 -8.18 -3.50
CA ASN A 123 11.26 -7.24 -4.18
C ASN A 123 11.39 -7.58 -5.67
N ALA A 124 11.50 -8.85 -6.05
CA ALA A 124 11.56 -9.27 -7.45
C ALA A 124 10.26 -8.91 -8.20
N ALA A 125 9.10 -9.17 -7.62
CA ALA A 125 7.81 -8.78 -8.19
C ALA A 125 7.72 -7.27 -8.41
N CYS A 126 8.13 -6.47 -7.42
CA CYS A 126 8.14 -5.01 -7.51
C CYS A 126 9.12 -4.50 -8.57
N MET A 127 10.35 -5.03 -8.62
CA MET A 127 11.33 -4.66 -9.63
C MET A 127 10.84 -4.96 -11.05
N LEU A 128 10.24 -6.12 -11.27
CA LEU A 128 9.74 -6.55 -12.58
C LEU A 128 8.53 -5.72 -13.02
N ALA A 129 7.48 -5.65 -12.20
CA ALA A 129 6.21 -5.02 -12.57
C ALA A 129 6.25 -3.49 -12.56
N GLN A 130 7.04 -2.90 -11.65
CA GLN A 130 7.08 -1.45 -11.47
C GLN A 130 8.39 -0.83 -11.99
N SER A 131 9.32 -1.63 -12.51
CA SER A 131 10.62 -1.20 -13.05
C SER A 131 11.48 -0.44 -12.04
N LYS A 132 11.48 -0.92 -10.80
CA LYS A 132 12.38 -0.43 -9.75
C LYS A 132 13.74 -1.11 -9.84
N ASN A 133 14.79 -0.37 -9.51
CA ASN A 133 16.06 -1.00 -9.18
C ASN A 133 15.97 -1.68 -7.80
N VAL A 134 16.97 -2.48 -7.44
CA VAL A 134 16.96 -3.25 -6.19
C VAL A 134 16.81 -2.36 -4.94
N PHE A 135 17.50 -1.23 -4.90
CA PHE A 135 17.42 -0.32 -3.76
C PHE A 135 16.02 0.29 -3.63
N GLN A 136 15.42 0.73 -4.74
CA GLN A 136 14.08 1.30 -4.76
C GLN A 136 12.98 0.29 -4.41
N ALA A 137 13.18 -0.99 -4.73
CA ALA A 137 12.28 -2.06 -4.30
C ALA A 137 12.48 -2.38 -2.80
N GLU A 138 13.73 -2.50 -2.35
CA GLU A 138 14.05 -2.83 -0.96
C GLU A 138 13.49 -1.82 0.03
N ILE A 139 13.66 -0.52 -0.23
CA ILE A 139 13.14 0.51 0.67
C ILE A 139 11.61 0.61 0.66
N ASP A 140 10.93 0.11 -0.37
CA ASP A 140 9.48 0.21 -0.58
C ASP A 140 8.77 -1.12 -0.23
N SER A 141 8.93 -2.11 -1.10
CA SER A 141 8.17 -3.36 -1.04
C SER A 141 8.61 -4.29 0.10
N ALA A 142 9.77 -4.03 0.70
CA ALA A 142 10.20 -4.68 1.93
C ALA A 142 10.15 -3.70 3.12
N CYS A 143 11.14 -2.81 3.28
CA CYS A 143 11.31 -2.02 4.50
C CYS A 143 10.08 -1.20 4.88
N GLU A 144 9.61 -0.32 3.99
CA GLU A 144 8.47 0.56 4.30
C GLU A 144 7.17 -0.23 4.52
N LEU A 145 6.93 -1.31 3.77
CA LEU A 145 5.75 -2.16 3.99
C LEU A 145 5.81 -2.94 5.33
N ILE A 146 6.99 -3.47 5.68
CA ILE A 146 7.22 -4.12 6.98
C ILE A 146 7.02 -3.10 8.11
N ASP A 147 7.55 -1.90 7.95
CA ASP A 147 7.41 -0.82 8.91
C ASP A 147 5.95 -0.41 9.06
N PHE A 148 5.18 -0.26 7.97
CA PHE A 148 3.74 0.00 8.07
C PHE A 148 3.03 -1.05 8.92
N PHE A 149 3.28 -2.35 8.71
CA PHE A 149 2.63 -3.39 9.51
C PHE A 149 3.02 -3.34 10.98
N ARG A 150 4.30 -3.14 11.29
CA ARG A 150 4.80 -3.07 12.67
C ARG A 150 4.34 -1.81 13.39
N PHE A 151 4.57 -0.64 12.78
CA PHE A 151 4.25 0.65 13.37
C PHE A 151 2.74 0.88 13.44
N ASN A 152 1.94 0.50 12.43
CA ASN A 152 0.48 0.61 12.56
C ASN A 152 -0.07 -0.30 13.67
N SER A 153 0.51 -1.48 13.88
CA SER A 153 0.13 -2.33 15.01
C SER A 153 0.45 -1.66 16.34
N TYR A 154 1.65 -1.09 16.48
CA TYR A 154 2.03 -0.32 17.65
C TYR A 154 1.11 0.90 17.88
N TYR A 155 0.82 1.69 16.83
CA TYR A 155 -0.05 2.85 16.94
C TYR A 155 -1.50 2.49 17.22
N ALA A 156 -2.03 1.42 16.62
CA ALA A 156 -3.36 0.93 16.93
C ALA A 156 -3.48 0.53 18.40
N GLN A 157 -2.48 -0.15 18.96
CA GLN A 157 -2.45 -0.41 20.39
C GLN A 157 -2.50 0.90 21.20
N LYS A 158 -1.71 1.92 20.83
CA LYS A 158 -1.75 3.21 21.53
C LYS A 158 -3.14 3.83 21.51
N ILE A 159 -3.83 3.78 20.38
CA ILE A 159 -5.22 4.23 20.27
C ILE A 159 -6.13 3.41 21.19
N TYR A 160 -6.07 2.07 21.16
CA TYR A 160 -6.92 1.24 22.02
C TYR A 160 -6.61 1.39 23.53
N GLU A 161 -5.38 1.81 23.88
CA GLU A 161 -4.96 2.11 25.26
C GLU A 161 -5.54 3.44 25.77
N GLU A 162 -5.95 4.36 24.88
CA GLU A 162 -6.57 5.62 25.27
C GLU A 162 -7.93 5.36 25.92
N GLN A 163 -8.05 5.72 27.20
CA GLN A 163 -9.27 5.62 27.98
C GLN A 163 -9.55 6.96 28.68
N PRO A 164 -10.81 7.25 29.03
CA PRO A 164 -11.15 8.45 29.78
C PRO A 164 -10.31 8.54 31.06
N PRO A 165 -9.64 9.68 31.33
CA PRO A 165 -8.70 9.78 32.45
C PRO A 165 -9.39 9.78 33.83
N TYR A 166 -10.72 9.96 33.85
CA TYR A 166 -11.51 10.06 35.07
C TYR A 166 -12.86 9.36 34.94
N SER A 167 -13.24 8.65 36.01
CA SER A 167 -14.60 8.14 36.23
C SER A 167 -15.11 8.71 37.55
N PRO A 168 -16.23 9.48 37.55
CA PRO A 168 -16.87 9.93 38.77
C PRO A 168 -17.22 8.79 39.73
N THR A 169 -17.28 9.08 41.03
CA THR A 169 -17.68 8.10 42.05
C THR A 169 -19.03 7.47 41.72
N GLY A 170 -19.10 6.14 41.78
CA GLY A 170 -20.30 5.38 41.42
C GLY A 170 -20.46 5.10 39.92
N THR A 171 -19.50 5.52 39.08
CA THR A 171 -19.51 5.26 37.63
C THR A 171 -18.19 4.63 37.17
N TRP A 172 -18.23 3.92 36.04
CA TRP A 172 -17.03 3.42 35.37
C TRP A 172 -17.14 3.71 33.87
N ASN A 173 -16.40 4.72 33.41
CA ASN A 173 -16.35 5.11 32.01
C ASN A 173 -15.31 4.28 31.25
N ARG A 174 -15.65 3.91 30.02
CA ARG A 174 -14.75 3.21 29.08
C ARG A 174 -14.99 3.73 27.68
N MET A 175 -13.93 3.80 26.88
CA MET A 175 -14.02 4.13 25.46
C MET A 175 -13.87 2.87 24.62
N GLU A 176 -14.78 2.68 23.67
CA GLU A 176 -14.69 1.64 22.65
C GLU A 176 -14.40 2.26 21.29
N HIS A 177 -13.24 1.92 20.71
CA HIS A 177 -12.90 2.29 19.34
C HIS A 177 -13.54 1.29 18.36
N ARG A 178 -14.77 1.60 17.94
CA ARG A 178 -15.50 0.77 16.97
C ARG A 178 -14.94 0.94 15.55
N PRO A 179 -14.89 -0.14 14.74
CA PRO A 179 -14.69 0.00 13.30
C PRO A 179 -15.86 0.74 12.65
N LEU A 180 -15.67 1.20 11.41
CA LEU A 180 -16.76 1.76 10.63
C LEU A 180 -17.67 0.64 10.15
N GLU A 181 -18.97 0.87 10.23
CA GLU A 181 -19.96 -0.03 9.64
C GLU A 181 -20.02 0.18 8.11
N GLY A 182 -20.07 -0.92 7.35
CA GLY A 182 -19.93 -0.89 5.89
C GLY A 182 -18.53 -1.32 5.46
N PHE A 183 -18.11 -0.90 4.27
CA PHE A 183 -16.79 -1.27 3.74
C PHE A 183 -15.95 -0.06 3.33
N ILE A 184 -14.63 -0.23 3.37
CA ILE A 184 -13.66 0.74 2.87
C ILE A 184 -13.29 0.40 1.44
N PHE A 185 -13.29 1.40 0.56
CA PHE A 185 -12.74 1.27 -0.78
C PHE A 185 -11.28 1.73 -0.81
N ALA A 186 -10.34 0.79 -0.90
CA ALA A 186 -8.91 1.08 -1.01
C ALA A 186 -8.49 1.14 -2.49
N VAL A 187 -7.98 2.28 -2.94
CA VAL A 187 -7.52 2.50 -4.31
C VAL A 187 -6.07 2.93 -4.29
N THR A 188 -5.19 2.04 -4.77
CA THR A 188 -3.75 2.19 -4.57
C THR A 188 -3.01 2.55 -5.86
N PRO A 189 -1.92 3.34 -5.77
CA PRO A 189 -1.17 3.80 -6.92
C PRO A 189 -0.19 2.73 -7.41
N PHE A 190 0.53 3.02 -8.50
CA PHE A 190 1.51 2.09 -9.07
C PHE A 190 2.90 2.20 -8.44
N ASN A 191 3.22 3.34 -7.80
CA ASN A 191 4.59 3.74 -7.55
C ASN A 191 5.19 3.19 -6.26
N PHE A 192 4.36 2.76 -5.31
CA PHE A 192 4.80 2.16 -4.05
C PHE A 192 3.98 0.91 -3.72
N ALA A 193 4.68 -0.22 -3.58
CA ALA A 193 4.09 -1.45 -3.09
C ALA A 193 3.71 -1.35 -1.61
N SER A 194 4.47 -0.57 -0.83
CA SER A 194 4.18 -0.24 0.56
C SER A 194 2.82 0.42 0.72
N ILE A 195 2.55 1.47 -0.08
CA ILE A 195 1.25 2.14 -0.13
C ILE A 195 0.18 1.15 -0.60
N ALA A 196 0.48 0.32 -1.60
CA ALA A 196 -0.47 -0.68 -2.09
C ALA A 196 -0.90 -1.69 -1.01
N GLY A 197 0.01 -2.10 -0.12
CA GLY A 197 -0.31 -2.94 1.03
C GLY A 197 -0.92 -2.19 2.21
N ASN A 198 -0.48 -0.95 2.47
CA ASN A 198 -0.90 -0.15 3.62
C ASN A 198 -2.36 0.33 3.50
N LEU A 199 -2.77 0.87 2.34
CA LEU A 199 -4.12 1.45 2.23
C LEU A 199 -5.26 0.45 2.54
N PRO A 200 -5.19 -0.83 2.11
CA PRO A 200 -6.19 -1.81 2.53
C PRO A 200 -5.92 -2.41 3.92
N SER A 201 -4.67 -2.56 4.34
CA SER A 201 -4.38 -3.20 5.64
C SER A 201 -4.61 -2.30 6.85
N ALA A 202 -4.30 -1.00 6.77
CA ALA A 202 -4.49 -0.07 7.89
C ALA A 202 -5.95 0.00 8.39
N PRO A 203 -6.98 0.18 7.53
CA PRO A 203 -8.36 0.08 7.98
C PRO A 203 -8.74 -1.34 8.41
N ALA A 204 -8.25 -2.39 7.74
CA ALA A 204 -8.53 -3.77 8.12
C ALA A 204 -8.04 -4.07 9.54
N LEU A 205 -6.84 -3.61 9.90
CA LEU A 205 -6.22 -3.70 11.22
C LEU A 205 -7.10 -3.09 12.32
N MET A 206 -7.82 -2.01 12.00
CA MET A 206 -8.79 -1.36 12.89
C MET A 206 -10.17 -2.04 12.93
N GLY A 207 -10.34 -3.21 12.30
CA GLY A 207 -11.58 -4.00 12.31
C GLY A 207 -12.53 -3.73 11.14
N ASN A 208 -12.12 -2.93 10.15
CA ASN A 208 -12.93 -2.69 8.95
C ASN A 208 -12.75 -3.83 7.93
N VAL A 209 -13.64 -3.89 6.94
CA VAL A 209 -13.52 -4.75 5.76
C VAL A 209 -13.32 -3.90 4.51
N VAL A 210 -12.64 -4.45 3.51
CA VAL A 210 -12.06 -3.66 2.42
C VAL A 210 -12.31 -4.28 1.05
N LEU A 211 -12.66 -3.43 0.09
CA LEU A 211 -12.56 -3.70 -1.34
C LEU A 211 -11.31 -3.00 -1.86
N TRP A 212 -10.33 -3.77 -2.31
CA TRP A 212 -9.04 -3.26 -2.76
C TRP A 212 -8.89 -3.33 -4.28
N LYS A 213 -8.79 -2.17 -4.90
CA LYS A 213 -8.56 -2.00 -6.34
C LYS A 213 -7.17 -1.42 -6.59
N PRO A 214 -6.16 -2.25 -6.91
CA PRO A 214 -4.84 -1.74 -7.25
C PRO A 214 -4.80 -1.02 -8.61
N ALA A 215 -3.77 -0.20 -8.81
CA ALA A 215 -3.42 0.31 -10.14
C ALA A 215 -3.09 -0.84 -11.10
N SER A 216 -3.54 -0.75 -12.35
CA SER A 216 -3.39 -1.81 -13.36
C SER A 216 -1.93 -2.22 -13.60
N SER A 217 -1.00 -1.26 -13.54
CA SER A 217 0.45 -1.51 -13.70
C SER A 217 1.12 -2.13 -12.48
N ALA A 218 0.43 -2.23 -11.34
CA ALA A 218 0.97 -2.82 -10.10
C ALA A 218 0.17 -4.05 -9.62
N VAL A 219 -0.75 -4.58 -10.44
CA VAL A 219 -1.58 -5.76 -10.09
C VAL A 219 -0.71 -6.97 -9.74
N TYR A 220 0.39 -7.16 -10.47
CA TYR A 220 1.33 -8.27 -10.21
C TYR A 220 1.89 -8.23 -8.78
N THR A 221 2.51 -7.12 -8.38
CA THR A 221 3.02 -6.94 -7.01
C THR A 221 1.90 -6.99 -5.98
N ALA A 222 0.76 -6.35 -6.27
CA ALA A 222 -0.40 -6.33 -5.38
C ALA A 222 -0.96 -7.75 -5.13
N TYR A 223 -0.92 -8.64 -6.13
CA TYR A 223 -1.30 -10.03 -5.96
C TYR A 223 -0.37 -10.78 -5.00
N HIS A 224 0.95 -10.56 -5.09
CA HIS A 224 1.89 -11.13 -4.13
C HIS A 224 1.67 -10.61 -2.69
N ILE A 225 1.25 -9.35 -2.54
CA ILE A 225 0.81 -8.79 -1.25
C ILE A 225 -0.49 -9.46 -0.77
N MET A 226 -1.47 -9.67 -1.64
CA MET A 226 -2.69 -10.39 -1.28
C MET A 226 -2.38 -11.83 -0.79
N LYS A 227 -1.48 -12.54 -1.48
CA LYS A 227 -1.02 -13.86 -1.05
C LYS A 227 -0.27 -13.81 0.28
N LEU A 228 0.51 -12.76 0.55
CA LEU A 228 1.14 -12.53 1.85
C LEU A 228 0.09 -12.39 2.96
N PHE A 229 -1.00 -11.65 2.72
CA PHE A 229 -2.09 -11.53 3.70
C PHE A 229 -2.78 -12.86 3.97
N GLN A 230 -3.04 -13.67 2.94
CA GLN A 230 -3.61 -15.01 3.11
C GLN A 230 -2.66 -15.92 3.92
N GLU A 231 -1.36 -15.92 3.61
CA GLU A 231 -0.34 -16.70 4.31
C GLU A 231 -0.18 -16.26 5.78
N ALA A 232 -0.38 -14.98 6.07
CA ALA A 232 -0.36 -14.43 7.42
C ALA A 232 -1.62 -14.78 8.26
N GLY A 233 -2.65 -15.37 7.64
CA GLY A 233 -3.89 -15.77 8.30
C GLY A 233 -4.98 -14.70 8.30
N LEU A 234 -4.94 -13.74 7.37
CA LEU A 234 -6.04 -12.78 7.21
C LEU A 234 -7.33 -13.53 6.83
N PRO A 235 -8.43 -13.38 7.58
CA PRO A 235 -9.67 -14.10 7.27
C PRO A 235 -10.24 -13.73 5.91
N ASP A 236 -10.85 -14.73 5.28
CA ASP A 236 -11.50 -14.60 3.99
C ASP A 236 -12.53 -13.46 3.99
N GLY A 237 -12.45 -12.60 2.97
CA GLY A 237 -13.38 -11.48 2.79
C GLY A 237 -13.05 -10.22 3.58
N VAL A 238 -12.04 -10.22 4.47
CA VAL A 238 -11.60 -8.99 5.16
C VAL A 238 -10.99 -8.00 4.18
N ILE A 239 -10.14 -8.47 3.27
CA ILE A 239 -9.67 -7.70 2.11
C ILE A 239 -10.06 -8.48 0.86
N ASN A 240 -10.82 -7.85 -0.04
CA ASN A 240 -11.24 -8.42 -1.32
C ASN A 240 -10.44 -7.76 -2.45
N PHE A 241 -9.65 -8.55 -3.17
CA PHE A 241 -8.79 -8.10 -4.26
C PHE A 241 -9.58 -8.04 -5.57
N VAL A 242 -9.88 -6.82 -6.01
CA VAL A 242 -10.75 -6.53 -7.17
C VAL A 242 -10.06 -5.63 -8.19
N PRO A 243 -8.97 -6.09 -8.85
CA PRO A 243 -8.36 -5.35 -9.95
C PRO A 243 -9.37 -5.09 -11.07
N GLY A 244 -9.29 -3.93 -11.70
CA GLY A 244 -10.24 -3.48 -12.71
C GLY A 244 -10.07 -2.00 -13.00
N SER A 245 -10.87 -1.44 -13.93
CA SER A 245 -10.78 -0.02 -14.26
C SER A 245 -11.47 0.85 -13.21
N GLY A 246 -11.15 2.14 -13.19
CA GLY A 246 -11.83 3.10 -12.31
C GLY A 246 -13.34 3.14 -12.55
N ALA A 247 -13.79 3.03 -13.80
CA ALA A 247 -15.22 3.00 -14.13
C ALA A 247 -15.86 1.64 -13.77
N SER A 248 -15.22 0.51 -14.08
CA SER A 248 -15.83 -0.81 -13.87
C SER A 248 -15.92 -1.22 -12.40
N VAL A 249 -15.00 -0.73 -11.57
CA VAL A 249 -14.98 -1.03 -10.12
C VAL A 249 -15.41 0.17 -9.29
N GLY A 250 -14.88 1.36 -9.58
CA GLY A 250 -15.11 2.54 -8.76
C GLY A 250 -16.55 3.05 -8.82
N ASP A 251 -17.19 3.08 -9.98
CA ASP A 251 -18.56 3.58 -10.11
C ASP A 251 -19.60 2.77 -9.32
N PRO A 252 -19.63 1.42 -9.42
CA PRO A 252 -20.55 0.62 -8.61
C PRO A 252 -20.19 0.68 -7.11
N VAL A 253 -18.90 0.72 -6.75
CA VAL A 253 -18.48 0.89 -5.35
C VAL A 253 -18.95 2.22 -4.76
N LEU A 254 -18.73 3.33 -5.47
CA LEU A 254 -19.12 4.67 -5.02
C LEU A 254 -20.64 4.87 -4.99
N SER A 255 -21.39 4.04 -5.72
CA SER A 255 -22.86 4.10 -5.72
C SER A 255 -23.49 3.23 -4.62
N SER A 256 -22.71 2.41 -3.93
CA SER A 256 -23.21 1.51 -2.89
C SER A 256 -23.61 2.28 -1.63
N PRO A 257 -24.80 2.02 -1.06
CA PRO A 257 -25.22 2.64 0.21
C PRO A 257 -24.37 2.19 1.41
N GLU A 258 -23.52 1.16 1.25
CA GLU A 258 -22.67 0.59 2.32
C GLU A 258 -21.22 1.10 2.30
N LEU A 259 -20.91 2.06 1.42
CA LEU A 259 -19.60 2.70 1.41
C LEU A 259 -19.39 3.45 2.74
N ALA A 260 -18.43 3.01 3.54
CA ALA A 260 -18.08 3.63 4.82
C ALA A 260 -16.92 4.61 4.70
N GLY A 261 -16.07 4.41 3.68
CA GLY A 261 -14.95 5.29 3.43
C GLY A 261 -14.14 4.91 2.20
N ILE A 262 -13.25 5.82 1.84
CA ILE A 262 -12.31 5.69 0.73
C ILE A 262 -10.92 5.89 1.31
N HIS A 263 -9.99 5.00 0.99
CA HIS A 263 -8.57 5.17 1.26
C HIS A 263 -7.82 5.20 -0.07
N PHE A 264 -7.36 6.38 -0.46
CA PHE A 264 -6.90 6.64 -1.82
C PHE A 264 -5.49 7.23 -1.85
N THR A 265 -4.66 6.76 -2.77
CA THR A 265 -3.50 7.53 -3.23
C THR A 265 -3.45 7.52 -4.74
N GLY A 266 -3.26 8.71 -5.35
CA GLY A 266 -3.25 8.85 -6.80
C GLY A 266 -3.29 10.31 -7.26
N SER A 267 -3.90 10.57 -8.41
CA SER A 267 -3.98 11.93 -8.96
C SER A 267 -5.06 12.77 -8.27
N THR A 268 -4.80 14.08 -8.18
CA THR A 268 -5.75 15.07 -7.65
C THR A 268 -7.08 15.04 -8.40
N ALA A 269 -7.06 14.93 -9.73
CA ALA A 269 -8.27 14.87 -10.55
C ALA A 269 -9.17 13.67 -10.20
N THR A 270 -8.57 12.48 -10.01
CA THR A 270 -9.33 11.29 -9.62
C THR A 270 -9.89 11.44 -8.21
N PHE A 271 -9.11 11.98 -7.27
CA PHE A 271 -9.56 12.19 -5.89
C PHE A 271 -10.70 13.20 -5.80
N GLN A 272 -10.61 14.33 -6.51
CA GLN A 272 -11.69 15.30 -6.64
C GLN A 272 -12.94 14.68 -7.28
N GLY A 273 -12.76 13.83 -8.30
CA GLY A 273 -13.86 13.08 -8.90
C GLY A 273 -14.57 12.16 -7.92
N MET A 274 -13.83 11.46 -7.06
CA MET A 274 -14.40 10.64 -5.98
C MET A 274 -15.15 11.51 -4.95
N TRP A 275 -14.55 12.60 -4.49
CA TRP A 275 -15.18 13.56 -3.59
C TRP A 275 -16.51 14.08 -4.13
N ARG A 276 -16.54 14.49 -5.40
CA ARG A 276 -17.76 14.97 -6.06
C ARG A 276 -18.84 13.89 -6.07
N LYS A 277 -18.51 12.66 -6.50
CA LYS A 277 -19.48 11.55 -6.56
C LYS A 277 -20.04 11.22 -5.18
N VAL A 278 -19.21 11.23 -4.13
CA VAL A 278 -19.68 11.03 -2.75
C VAL A 278 -20.62 12.17 -2.33
N GLY A 279 -20.28 13.42 -2.64
CA GLY A 279 -21.16 14.57 -2.34
C GLY A 279 -22.51 14.49 -3.06
N GLU A 280 -22.51 14.11 -4.34
CA GLU A 280 -23.73 13.91 -5.15
C GLU A 280 -24.60 12.76 -4.62
N ASN A 281 -23.98 11.69 -4.10
CA ASN A 281 -24.67 10.51 -3.56
C ASN A 281 -24.94 10.59 -2.06
N ILE A 282 -24.67 11.71 -1.38
CA ILE A 282 -24.61 11.75 0.10
C ILE A 282 -25.87 11.24 0.80
N ARG A 283 -27.05 11.44 0.20
CA ARG A 283 -28.35 10.98 0.73
C ARG A 283 -28.58 9.47 0.62
N LYS A 284 -27.79 8.75 -0.20
CA LYS A 284 -27.92 7.30 -0.42
C LYS A 284 -27.15 6.49 0.60
N TYR A 285 -26.06 7.02 1.14
CA TYR A 285 -25.22 6.28 2.06
C TYR A 285 -25.92 6.10 3.41
N LYS A 286 -25.75 4.93 4.00
CA LYS A 286 -26.19 4.69 5.38
C LYS A 286 -25.47 5.66 6.30
N TRP A 287 -24.14 5.76 6.17
CA TRP A 287 -23.26 6.63 6.96
C TRP A 287 -22.50 7.62 6.08
N TYR A 288 -21.98 8.69 6.67
CA TYR A 288 -21.12 9.64 5.94
C TYR A 288 -19.78 8.98 5.59
N PRO A 289 -19.47 8.75 4.30
CA PRO A 289 -18.23 8.08 3.93
C PRO A 289 -17.02 8.95 4.30
N ARG A 290 -16.04 8.36 4.99
CA ARG A 290 -14.78 9.07 5.30
C ARG A 290 -13.86 9.00 4.09
N ILE A 291 -13.48 10.15 3.55
CA ILE A 291 -12.56 10.21 2.41
C ILE A 291 -11.17 10.57 2.92
N VAL A 292 -10.26 9.60 2.92
CA VAL A 292 -8.88 9.74 3.37
C VAL A 292 -7.98 9.45 2.18
N GLY A 293 -7.00 10.32 1.93
CA GLY A 293 -6.07 10.04 0.86
C GLY A 293 -5.02 11.09 0.64
N GLU A 294 -4.05 10.70 -0.18
CA GLU A 294 -2.95 11.55 -0.60
C GLU A 294 -2.97 11.72 -2.12
N THR A 295 -2.50 12.88 -2.57
CA THR A 295 -2.29 13.13 -3.99
C THR A 295 -0.84 13.51 -4.24
N GLY A 296 -0.40 13.40 -5.49
CA GLY A 296 0.97 13.74 -5.85
C GLY A 296 1.30 15.22 -5.65
N GLY A 297 2.59 15.52 -5.55
CA GLY A 297 3.14 16.88 -5.58
C GLY A 297 4.43 16.91 -6.40
N LYS A 298 5.11 18.06 -6.41
CA LYS A 298 6.45 18.22 -6.99
C LYS A 298 7.37 18.89 -6.00
N GLY A 299 8.36 18.14 -5.52
CA GLY A 299 9.36 18.61 -4.57
C GLY A 299 10.25 19.71 -5.16
N PHE A 300 10.83 20.52 -4.29
CA PHE A 300 11.85 21.49 -4.67
C PHE A 300 13.09 21.36 -3.77
N VAL A 301 14.24 21.70 -4.32
CA VAL A 301 15.48 21.89 -3.58
C VAL A 301 15.84 23.37 -3.63
N PHE A 302 16.02 24.00 -2.47
CA PHE A 302 16.44 25.39 -2.36
C PHE A 302 17.81 25.43 -1.70
N ALA A 303 18.82 25.93 -2.42
CA ALA A 303 20.19 26.00 -1.92
C ALA A 303 20.51 27.43 -1.45
N HIS A 304 21.06 27.55 -0.24
CA HIS A 304 21.73 28.77 0.18
C HIS A 304 23.15 28.83 -0.41
N SER A 305 23.78 30.01 -0.47
CA SER A 305 25.15 30.15 -0.99
C SER A 305 26.21 29.42 -0.16
N SER A 306 25.87 29.03 1.07
CA SER A 306 26.70 28.22 1.96
C SER A 306 26.44 26.72 1.87
N ALA A 307 25.61 26.26 0.92
CA ALA A 307 25.33 24.84 0.76
C ALA A 307 26.60 24.08 0.38
N ASP A 308 26.76 22.89 0.96
CA ASP A 308 27.79 21.94 0.53
C ASP A 308 27.49 21.50 -0.91
N LEU A 309 28.49 21.63 -1.78
CA LEU A 309 28.30 21.44 -3.22
C LEU A 309 28.07 19.98 -3.58
N GLU A 310 28.83 19.06 -2.97
CA GLU A 310 28.76 17.64 -3.26
C GLU A 310 27.45 17.04 -2.72
N ALA A 311 27.11 17.34 -1.47
CA ALA A 311 25.84 16.93 -0.88
C ALA A 311 24.63 17.45 -1.67
N LEU A 312 24.69 18.71 -2.15
CA LEU A 312 23.67 19.28 -3.01
C LEU A 312 23.57 18.55 -4.36
N GLY A 313 24.70 18.25 -4.99
CA GLY A 313 24.76 17.48 -6.24
C GLY A 313 24.12 16.09 -6.09
N VAL A 314 24.54 15.33 -5.08
CA VAL A 314 23.98 14.01 -4.76
C VAL A 314 22.48 14.10 -4.47
N ALA A 315 22.04 15.09 -3.68
CA ALA A 315 20.63 15.27 -3.34
C ALA A 315 19.77 15.58 -4.59
N LEU A 316 20.28 16.40 -5.52
CA LEU A 316 19.59 16.71 -6.77
C LEU A 316 19.48 15.47 -7.67
N ILE A 317 20.58 14.74 -7.87
CA ILE A 317 20.60 13.55 -8.72
C ILE A 317 19.63 12.50 -8.16
N ARG A 318 19.78 12.14 -6.89
CA ARG A 318 18.92 11.12 -6.27
C ARG A 318 17.47 11.59 -6.16
N GLY A 319 17.25 12.83 -5.71
CA GLY A 319 15.91 13.39 -5.52
C GLY A 319 15.10 13.52 -6.81
N ALA A 320 15.76 13.81 -7.93
CA ALA A 320 15.10 13.96 -9.23
C ALA A 320 14.97 12.64 -9.99
N PHE A 321 16.00 11.78 -9.96
CA PHE A 321 16.10 10.64 -10.88
C PHE A 321 15.91 9.27 -10.24
N GLU A 322 15.95 9.13 -8.91
CA GLU A 322 15.61 7.86 -8.29
C GLU A 322 14.19 7.43 -8.66
N TYR A 323 14.06 6.16 -9.03
CA TYR A 323 12.84 5.59 -9.59
C TYR A 323 12.29 6.40 -10.78
N GLN A 324 13.17 6.92 -11.63
CA GLN A 324 12.85 7.72 -12.81
C GLN A 324 11.97 8.95 -12.49
N GLY A 325 12.10 9.50 -11.27
CA GLY A 325 11.28 10.63 -10.82
C GLY A 325 9.81 10.28 -10.55
N GLN A 326 9.46 8.99 -10.46
CA GLN A 326 8.08 8.50 -10.29
C GLN A 326 7.67 8.35 -8.81
N LYS A 327 8.28 9.13 -7.93
CA LYS A 327 7.86 9.27 -6.52
C LYS A 327 6.87 10.42 -6.38
N CYS A 328 5.92 10.32 -5.45
CA CYS A 328 4.97 11.40 -5.15
C CYS A 328 5.63 12.73 -4.76
N SER A 329 6.88 12.65 -4.28
CA SER A 329 7.67 13.75 -3.71
C SER A 329 8.93 14.09 -4.52
N ALA A 330 9.11 13.54 -5.73
CA ALA A 330 10.33 13.73 -6.52
C ALA A 330 10.69 15.21 -6.70
N ALA A 331 11.97 15.54 -6.53
CA ALA A 331 12.48 16.90 -6.70
C ALA A 331 12.44 17.28 -8.18
N SER A 332 11.57 18.22 -8.55
CA SER A 332 11.39 18.64 -9.96
C SER A 332 11.77 20.11 -10.19
N ARG A 333 12.17 20.82 -9.14
CA ARG A 333 12.65 22.21 -9.22
C ARG A 333 13.85 22.39 -8.30
N ALA A 334 14.86 23.10 -8.77
CA ALA A 334 16.03 23.46 -7.99
C ALA A 334 16.27 24.97 -8.07
N TYR A 335 16.49 25.63 -6.93
CA TYR A 335 16.78 27.05 -6.83
C TYR A 335 18.19 27.21 -6.30
N ILE A 336 19.12 27.53 -7.20
CA ILE A 336 20.56 27.52 -6.92
C ILE A 336 21.11 28.95 -7.05
N PRO A 337 21.90 29.44 -6.08
CA PRO A 337 22.49 30.76 -6.15
C PRO A 337 23.56 30.81 -7.24
N LYS A 338 23.66 31.96 -7.90
CA LYS A 338 24.62 32.19 -9.00
C LYS A 338 26.07 31.86 -8.62
N SER A 339 26.43 32.03 -7.34
CA SER A 339 27.77 31.73 -6.82
C SER A 339 28.13 30.23 -6.82
N LEU A 340 27.14 29.34 -6.68
CA LEU A 340 27.36 27.88 -6.65
C LEU A 340 27.16 27.23 -8.03
N TRP A 341 26.34 27.85 -8.88
CA TRP A 341 25.89 27.23 -10.13
C TRP A 341 27.02 26.76 -11.07
N PRO A 342 28.11 27.51 -11.33
CA PRO A 342 29.14 27.07 -12.26
C PRO A 342 29.73 25.70 -11.88
N LYS A 343 30.18 25.56 -10.63
CA LYS A 343 30.78 24.32 -10.12
C LYS A 343 29.75 23.19 -9.97
N LEU A 344 28.54 23.51 -9.51
CA LEU A 344 27.49 22.50 -9.39
C LEU A 344 27.07 21.95 -10.76
N LYS A 345 27.00 22.82 -11.78
CA LYS A 345 26.68 22.41 -13.15
C LYS A 345 27.72 21.44 -13.70
N GLU A 346 29.00 21.72 -13.49
CA GLU A 346 30.09 20.81 -13.89
C GLU A 346 29.93 19.44 -13.23
N TYR A 347 29.76 19.41 -11.89
CA TYR A 347 29.51 18.18 -11.15
C TYR A 347 28.30 17.38 -11.67
N LEU A 348 27.17 18.06 -11.93
CA LEU A 348 25.97 17.40 -12.43
C LEU A 348 26.13 16.84 -13.85
N ILE A 349 26.91 17.49 -14.71
CA ILE A 349 27.17 17.00 -16.08
C ILE A 349 28.13 15.80 -16.06
N GLU A 350 29.06 15.76 -15.11
CA GLU A 350 29.99 14.63 -14.96
C GLU A 350 29.28 13.35 -14.48
N GLU A 351 28.30 13.50 -13.58
CA GLU A 351 27.61 12.38 -12.93
C GLU A 351 26.35 11.87 -13.65
N LEU A 352 25.79 12.63 -14.61
CA LEU A 352 24.59 12.27 -15.40
C LEU A 352 24.94 11.73 -16.78
#